data_AF-A0AA39N2Y9-F1
#
_entry.id   AF-A0AA39N2Y9-F1
#
_cell.length_a   1.000
_cell.length_b   1.000
_cell.length_c   1.000
_cell.angle_alpha   90.00
_cell.angle_beta   90.00
_cell.angle_gamma   90.00
#
_symmetry.space_group_name_H-M   'P 1'
#
loop_
_entity.id
_entity.type
_entity.pdbx_description
1 polymer ?
#
loop_
_entity_poly.entity_id
_entity_poly.type
_entity_poly.pdbx_seq_one_letter_code
_entity_poly.pdbx_strand_id
1 'polypeptide(L)'
;MSISVKSQKISSVSDASLRQAFIALHIVGGQVGLPIILLTWAFSKSVVRHPTLVNLWITFIVYSISYCILLYSEQVGVATAPPSTMCLVQTAMIYGAPPMSAVAGLLVVCQIWQTFQEPSFSTNTTKWPNSVKIFLVLPYLVFLIFALTAGILGTLHPERIYNLNGLYCSLHSANFSRYVVPAFCVTVMSMMVVLEAILVVRYYRMWAHTSRVFPLASRRTSPSLLLRVLLFDVYSFVVFRSVRTT
;
A
#
# COMPACT_ATOMS: atom_id res chain seq x y z
N MET A 1 43.28 5.35 -10.44
CA MET A 1 42.69 4.03 -10.12
C MET A 1 41.98 3.99 -8.75
N SER A 2 42.41 4.76 -7.74
CA SER A 2 41.85 4.72 -6.37
C SER A 2 40.48 5.38 -6.17
N ILE A 3 40.02 6.23 -7.09
CA ILE A 3 38.72 6.92 -7.01
C ILE A 3 37.56 5.94 -7.34
N SER A 4 37.78 5.02 -8.30
CA SER A 4 36.75 4.05 -8.71
C SER A 4 36.44 3.02 -7.61
N VAL A 5 37.47 2.56 -6.89
CA VAL A 5 37.30 1.56 -5.81
C VAL A 5 36.59 2.16 -4.60
N LYS A 6 36.89 3.43 -4.25
CA LYS A 6 36.23 4.12 -3.14
C LYS A 6 34.76 4.42 -3.46
N SER A 7 34.46 4.83 -4.70
CA SER A 7 33.08 5.06 -5.16
C SER A 7 32.27 3.76 -5.17
N GLN A 8 32.84 2.67 -5.68
CA GLN A 8 32.17 1.36 -5.74
C GLN A 8 31.93 0.76 -4.35
N LYS A 9 32.87 0.96 -3.40
CA LYS A 9 32.71 0.52 -2.00
C LYS A 9 31.66 1.34 -1.26
N ILE A 10 31.58 2.65 -1.49
CA ILE A 10 30.56 3.53 -0.89
C ILE A 10 29.16 3.18 -1.44
N SER A 11 29.02 2.95 -2.75
CA SER A 11 27.78 2.46 -3.35
C SER A 11 27.36 1.13 -2.75
N SER A 12 28.27 0.15 -2.66
CA SER A 12 27.96 -1.18 -2.10
C SER A 12 27.51 -1.17 -0.63
N VAL A 13 28.07 -0.26 0.20
CA VAL A 13 27.68 -0.13 1.61
C VAL A 13 26.32 0.57 1.73
N SER A 14 26.10 1.63 0.93
CA SER A 14 24.80 2.30 0.85
C SER A 14 23.69 1.36 0.39
N ASP A 15 23.96 0.53 -0.62
CA ASP A 15 23.01 -0.45 -1.16
C ASP A 15 22.69 -1.56 -0.12
N ALA A 16 23.69 -2.00 0.65
CA ALA A 16 23.49 -2.98 1.72
C ALA A 16 22.67 -2.41 2.89
N SER A 17 22.93 -1.19 3.31
CA SER A 17 22.16 -0.52 4.37
C SER A 17 20.72 -0.23 3.93
N LEU A 18 20.52 0.25 2.71
CA LEU A 18 19.19 0.46 2.12
C LEU A 18 18.40 -0.85 2.09
N ARG A 19 19.06 -1.93 1.68
CA ARG A 19 18.46 -3.27 1.65
C ARG A 19 18.04 -3.77 3.01
N GLN A 20 18.89 -3.63 4.01
CA GLN A 20 18.56 -4.02 5.38
C GLN A 20 17.38 -3.20 5.92
N ALA A 21 17.37 -1.88 5.70
CA ALA A 21 16.27 -1.02 6.12
C ALA A 21 14.94 -1.40 5.41
N PHE A 22 14.99 -1.66 4.10
CA PHE A 22 13.84 -2.08 3.31
C PHE A 22 13.24 -3.39 3.82
N ILE A 23 14.09 -4.41 4.03
CA ILE A 23 13.67 -5.71 4.55
C ILE A 23 13.13 -5.57 5.98
N ALA A 24 13.83 -4.85 6.85
CA ALA A 24 13.42 -4.64 8.23
C ALA A 24 12.04 -3.96 8.30
N LEU A 25 11.78 -2.97 7.45
CA LEU A 25 10.49 -2.29 7.39
C LEU A 25 9.36 -3.25 7.01
N HIS A 26 9.58 -4.12 6.01
CA HIS A 26 8.58 -5.10 5.58
C HIS A 26 8.32 -6.20 6.61
N ILE A 27 9.37 -6.71 7.26
CA ILE A 27 9.25 -7.75 8.27
C ILE A 27 8.63 -7.18 9.55
N VAL A 28 9.27 -6.17 10.16
CA VAL A 28 8.83 -5.61 11.44
C VAL A 28 7.51 -4.88 11.29
N GLY A 29 7.37 -4.04 10.28
CA GLY A 29 6.15 -3.28 10.03
C GLY A 29 5.03 -4.17 9.52
N GLY A 30 5.27 -4.85 8.40
CA GLY A 30 4.27 -5.61 7.65
C GLY A 30 3.92 -6.98 8.24
N GLN A 31 4.92 -7.83 8.47
CA GLN A 31 4.70 -9.23 8.88
C GLN A 31 4.53 -9.43 10.39
N VAL A 32 5.09 -8.55 11.22
CA VAL A 32 5.04 -8.70 12.68
C VAL A 32 4.08 -7.69 13.27
N GLY A 33 4.26 -6.40 12.97
CA GLY A 33 3.46 -5.32 13.50
C GLY A 33 1.97 -5.43 13.16
N LEU A 34 1.63 -5.62 11.87
CA LEU A 34 0.22 -5.68 11.46
C LEU A 34 -0.50 -6.91 12.03
N PRO A 35 0.07 -8.13 12.00
CA PRO A 35 -0.58 -9.28 12.63
C PRO A 35 -0.73 -9.14 14.14
N ILE A 36 0.24 -8.56 14.86
CA ILE A 36 0.09 -8.28 16.30
C ILE A 36 -1.07 -7.31 16.53
N ILE A 37 -1.23 -6.27 15.69
CA ILE A 37 -2.36 -5.35 15.77
C ILE A 37 -3.67 -6.12 15.54
N LEU A 38 -3.76 -6.94 14.48
CA LEU A 38 -4.94 -7.75 14.17
C LEU A 38 -5.27 -8.74 15.29
N LEU A 39 -4.27 -9.36 15.90
CA LEU A 39 -4.41 -10.32 16.99
C LEU A 39 -4.90 -9.61 18.27
N THR A 40 -4.24 -8.52 18.64
CA THR A 40 -4.65 -7.67 19.78
C THR A 40 -6.09 -7.21 19.61
N TRP A 41 -6.50 -6.96 18.37
CA TRP A 41 -7.87 -6.57 18.03
C TRP A 41 -8.85 -7.72 18.17
N ALA A 42 -8.51 -8.92 17.69
CA ALA A 42 -9.35 -10.11 17.82
C ALA A 42 -9.66 -10.43 19.30
N PHE A 43 -8.71 -10.20 20.21
CA PHE A 43 -8.90 -10.42 21.64
C PHE A 43 -9.61 -9.29 22.39
N SER A 44 -9.67 -8.08 21.82
CA SER A 44 -10.30 -6.92 22.45
C SER A 44 -11.78 -6.81 22.05
N LYS A 45 -12.67 -7.32 22.91
CA LYS A 45 -14.14 -7.36 22.72
C LYS A 45 -14.84 -5.99 22.81
N SER A 46 -14.16 -4.94 23.25
CA SER A 46 -14.76 -3.64 23.56
C SER A 46 -14.80 -2.64 22.39
N VAL A 47 -14.29 -3.00 21.21
CA VAL A 47 -14.14 -2.04 20.10
C VAL A 47 -14.95 -2.51 18.89
N VAL A 48 -15.98 -1.74 18.53
CA VAL A 48 -16.72 -1.89 17.26
C VAL A 48 -15.80 -1.44 16.13
N ARG A 49 -15.54 -2.32 15.15
CA ARG A 49 -14.51 -2.11 14.12
C ARG A 49 -15.09 -2.24 12.72
N HIS A 50 -14.54 -1.44 11.81
CA HIS A 50 -14.91 -1.44 10.40
C HIS A 50 -14.15 -2.53 9.63
N PRO A 51 -14.85 -3.39 8.86
CA PRO A 51 -14.23 -4.49 8.13
C PRO A 51 -13.28 -4.01 7.00
N THR A 52 -13.50 -2.81 6.47
CA THR A 52 -12.63 -2.19 5.45
C THR A 52 -11.23 -1.90 5.97
N LEU A 53 -11.11 -1.49 7.23
CA LEU A 53 -9.80 -1.22 7.84
C LEU A 53 -9.02 -2.52 8.02
N VAL A 54 -9.68 -3.58 8.52
CA VAL A 54 -9.08 -4.92 8.62
C VAL A 54 -8.60 -5.41 7.24
N ASN A 55 -9.43 -5.21 6.22
CA ASN A 55 -9.08 -5.54 4.84
C ASN A 55 -7.80 -4.82 4.39
N LEU A 56 -7.67 -3.52 4.69
CA LEU A 56 -6.47 -2.74 4.39
C LEU A 56 -5.22 -3.34 5.05
N TRP A 57 -5.26 -3.65 6.35
CA TRP A 57 -4.11 -4.26 7.03
C TRP A 57 -3.72 -5.62 6.42
N ILE A 58 -4.70 -6.46 6.06
CA ILE A 58 -4.46 -7.72 5.37
C ILE A 58 -3.75 -7.49 4.03
N THR A 59 -4.20 -6.51 3.24
CA THR A 59 -3.55 -6.19 1.96
C THR A 59 -2.10 -5.71 2.15
N PHE A 60 -1.78 -5.00 3.24
CA PHE A 60 -0.40 -4.60 3.55
C PHE A 60 0.49 -5.78 4.02
N ILE A 61 -0.09 -6.79 4.67
CA ILE A 61 0.62 -8.05 4.97
C ILE A 61 0.99 -8.73 3.64
N VAL A 62 0.02 -8.92 2.75
CA VAL A 62 0.23 -9.54 1.42
C VAL A 62 1.27 -8.74 0.63
N TYR A 63 1.16 -7.40 0.61
CA TYR A 63 2.15 -6.51 0.01
C TYR A 63 3.55 -6.82 0.53
N SER A 64 3.71 -6.88 1.85
CA SER A 64 5.02 -7.14 2.46
C SER A 64 5.53 -8.57 2.19
N ILE A 65 4.64 -9.57 2.05
CA ILE A 65 5.06 -10.93 1.67
C ILE A 65 5.64 -10.88 0.26
N SER A 66 4.94 -10.23 -0.67
CA SER A 66 5.34 -10.11 -2.08
C SER A 66 6.75 -9.55 -2.22
N TYR A 67 7.10 -8.50 -1.47
CA TYR A 67 8.44 -7.91 -1.54
C TYR A 67 9.52 -8.77 -0.88
N CYS A 68 9.18 -9.63 0.08
CA CYS A 68 10.14 -10.49 0.79
C CYS A 68 10.36 -11.88 0.17
N ILE A 69 9.76 -12.24 -0.96
CA ILE A 69 9.88 -13.60 -1.54
C ILE A 69 11.33 -14.00 -1.83
N LEU A 70 12.17 -13.08 -2.34
CA LEU A 70 13.60 -13.37 -2.55
C LEU A 70 14.36 -13.59 -1.25
N LEU A 71 13.94 -12.97 -0.16
CA LEU A 71 14.51 -13.19 1.17
C LEU A 71 14.25 -14.62 1.63
N TYR A 72 13.03 -15.11 1.45
CA TYR A 72 12.65 -16.46 1.87
C TYR A 72 13.27 -17.56 1.00
N SER A 73 13.68 -17.24 -0.22
CA SER A 73 14.34 -18.17 -1.15
C SER A 73 15.87 -18.06 -1.12
N GLU A 74 16.43 -17.26 -0.21
CA GLU A 74 17.88 -17.03 -0.06
C GLU A 74 18.56 -16.49 -1.34
N GLN A 75 17.78 -15.89 -2.25
CA GLN A 75 18.24 -15.38 -3.55
C GLN A 75 18.48 -13.87 -3.56
N VAL A 76 18.59 -13.26 -2.37
CA VAL A 76 18.80 -11.81 -2.23
C VAL A 76 20.19 -11.42 -2.73
N GLY A 77 20.24 -10.51 -3.70
CA GLY A 77 21.49 -10.03 -4.30
C GLY A 77 22.17 -11.00 -5.26
N VAL A 78 21.54 -12.14 -5.59
CA VAL A 78 22.04 -13.06 -6.61
C VAL A 78 21.43 -12.65 -7.95
N ALA A 79 22.27 -12.13 -8.85
CA ALA A 79 21.87 -11.90 -10.24
C ALA A 79 21.96 -13.23 -11.01
N THR A 80 20.90 -14.02 -11.01
CA THR A 80 20.82 -15.24 -11.82
C THR A 80 20.24 -14.92 -13.20
N ALA A 81 20.99 -15.21 -14.26
CA ALA A 81 20.45 -15.38 -15.60
C ALA A 81 20.50 -16.89 -15.92
N PRO A 82 19.38 -17.58 -16.19
CA PRO A 82 17.99 -17.10 -16.31
C PRO A 82 17.31 -16.75 -14.97
N PRO A 83 16.20 -15.98 -14.97
CA PRO A 83 15.47 -15.64 -13.75
C PRO A 83 14.89 -16.91 -13.11
N SER A 84 15.07 -17.04 -11.80
CA SER A 84 14.48 -18.15 -11.05
C SER A 84 12.94 -18.07 -11.06
N THR A 85 12.26 -19.20 -10.88
CA THR A 85 10.79 -19.23 -10.73
C THR A 85 10.32 -18.33 -9.58
N MET A 86 11.12 -18.20 -8.51
CA MET A 86 10.83 -17.31 -7.39
C MET A 86 10.89 -15.84 -7.79
N CYS A 87 11.85 -15.46 -8.63
CA CYS A 87 11.98 -14.11 -9.19
C CYS A 87 10.78 -13.75 -10.08
N LEU A 88 10.29 -14.70 -10.89
CA LEU A 88 9.06 -14.54 -11.67
C LEU A 88 7.82 -14.34 -10.77
N VAL A 89 7.65 -15.19 -9.76
CA VAL A 89 6.53 -15.08 -8.81
C VAL A 89 6.58 -13.76 -8.05
N GLN A 90 7.76 -13.35 -7.56
CA GLN A 90 7.94 -12.07 -6.89
C GLN A 90 7.55 -10.91 -7.81
N THR A 91 8.05 -10.93 -9.05
CA THR A 91 7.74 -9.90 -10.04
C THR A 91 6.24 -9.78 -10.26
N ALA A 92 5.55 -10.91 -10.47
CA ALA A 92 4.09 -10.94 -10.63
C ALA A 92 3.37 -10.31 -9.43
N MET A 93 3.73 -10.73 -8.22
CA MET A 93 3.08 -10.24 -7.00
C MET A 93 3.39 -8.76 -6.72
N ILE A 94 4.58 -8.27 -7.04
CA ILE A 94 4.98 -6.86 -6.87
C ILE A 94 4.19 -5.94 -7.79
N TYR A 95 3.86 -6.33 -9.02
CA TYR A 95 3.02 -5.50 -9.89
C TYR A 95 1.54 -5.51 -9.50
N GLY A 96 1.06 -6.56 -8.82
CA GLY A 96 -0.31 -6.63 -8.30
C GLY A 96 -0.50 -5.91 -6.96
N ALA A 97 0.53 -5.86 -6.11
CA ALA A 97 0.40 -5.39 -4.73
C ALA A 97 0.10 -3.88 -4.58
N PRO A 98 0.74 -2.95 -5.31
CA PRO A 98 0.42 -1.52 -5.22
C PRO A 98 -1.01 -1.19 -5.67
N PRO A 99 -1.51 -1.68 -6.83
CA PRO A 99 -2.91 -1.51 -7.21
C PRO A 99 -3.91 -2.00 -6.15
N MET A 100 -3.65 -3.17 -5.56
CA MET A 100 -4.47 -3.71 -4.46
C MET A 100 -4.51 -2.77 -3.26
N SER A 101 -3.35 -2.32 -2.80
CA SER A 101 -3.26 -1.43 -1.64
C SER A 101 -3.93 -0.07 -1.87
N ALA A 102 -3.83 0.48 -3.09
CA ALA A 102 -4.48 1.73 -3.46
C ALA A 102 -6.01 1.60 -3.43
N VAL A 103 -6.55 0.51 -3.97
CA VAL A 103 -8.00 0.25 -3.95
C VAL A 103 -8.49 -0.01 -2.53
N ALA A 104 -7.75 -0.78 -1.72
CA ALA A 104 -8.09 -0.99 -0.32
C ALA A 104 -8.11 0.33 0.48
N GLY A 105 -7.14 1.22 0.22
CA GLY A 105 -7.10 2.56 0.83
C GLY A 105 -8.32 3.39 0.46
N LEU A 106 -8.66 3.44 -0.83
CA LEU A 106 -9.85 4.15 -1.32
C LEU A 106 -11.14 3.65 -0.65
N LEU A 107 -11.28 2.33 -0.46
CA LEU A 107 -12.45 1.75 0.22
C LEU A 107 -12.56 2.19 1.69
N VAL A 108 -11.44 2.35 2.40
CA VAL A 108 -11.44 2.88 3.77
C VAL A 108 -11.92 4.32 3.79
N VAL A 109 -11.44 5.16 2.86
CA VAL A 109 -11.85 6.57 2.75
C VAL A 109 -13.34 6.68 2.40
N CYS A 110 -13.82 5.90 1.45
CA CYS A 110 -15.24 5.83 1.08
C CYS A 110 -16.13 5.40 2.27
N GLN A 111 -15.69 4.42 3.06
CA GLN A 111 -16.43 3.98 4.25
C GLN A 111 -16.53 5.08 5.31
N ILE A 112 -15.44 5.82 5.52
CA ILE A 112 -15.40 6.96 6.45
C ILE A 112 -16.37 8.03 5.95
N TRP A 113 -16.34 8.33 4.65
CA TRP A 113 -17.25 9.28 4.01
C TRP A 113 -18.72 8.95 4.22
N GLN A 114 -19.12 7.69 4.02
CA GLN A 114 -20.50 7.25 4.26
C GLN A 114 -20.91 7.44 5.73
N THR A 115 -19.99 7.19 6.67
CA THR A 115 -20.25 7.37 8.10
C THR A 115 -20.47 8.84 8.49
N PHE A 116 -19.88 9.79 7.75
CA PHE A 116 -20.11 11.23 7.95
C PHE A 116 -21.36 11.77 7.23
N GLN A 117 -21.87 11.09 6.20
CA GLN A 117 -23.02 11.54 5.43
C GLN A 117 -24.38 11.15 6.02
N GLU A 118 -24.44 10.16 6.91
CA GLU A 118 -25.69 9.75 7.55
C GLU A 118 -25.85 10.40 8.94
N PRO A 119 -26.53 11.56 9.07
CA PRO A 119 -27.07 12.01 10.35
C PRO A 119 -28.41 11.30 10.56
N SER A 120 -28.41 10.02 10.94
CA SER A 120 -29.68 9.38 11.28
C SER A 120 -29.56 8.32 12.34
N PHE A 121 -30.26 8.60 13.44
CA PHE A 121 -30.86 7.62 14.33
C PHE A 121 -31.46 6.46 13.51
N SER A 122 -30.69 5.40 13.29
CA SER A 122 -31.22 4.10 12.88
C SER A 122 -30.70 3.06 13.83
N THR A 123 -31.45 2.89 14.91
CA THR A 123 -31.44 1.72 15.75
C THR A 123 -31.66 0.48 14.89
N ASN A 124 -30.84 -0.55 15.10
CA ASN A 124 -31.04 -1.93 14.62
C ASN A 124 -30.79 -2.22 13.13
N THR A 125 -29.53 -2.33 12.71
CA THR A 125 -29.11 -3.47 11.88
C THR A 125 -27.66 -3.87 12.20
N THR A 126 -27.50 -4.93 12.98
CA THR A 126 -26.20 -5.56 13.30
C THR A 126 -25.55 -6.28 12.11
N LYS A 127 -26.08 -6.12 10.89
CA LYS A 127 -25.64 -6.82 9.68
C LYS A 127 -25.24 -5.80 8.62
N TRP A 128 -23.94 -5.75 8.34
CA TRP A 128 -23.37 -5.00 7.23
C TRP A 128 -24.09 -5.35 5.91
N PRO A 129 -24.45 -4.35 5.08
CA PRO A 129 -25.11 -4.62 3.81
C PRO A 129 -24.21 -5.48 2.92
N ASN A 130 -24.80 -6.43 2.18
CA ASN A 130 -24.06 -7.35 1.31
C ASN A 130 -23.17 -6.61 0.30
N SER A 131 -23.56 -5.41 -0.13
CA SER A 131 -22.76 -4.54 -0.99
C SER A 131 -21.36 -4.28 -0.41
N VAL A 132 -21.24 -4.01 0.90
CA VAL A 132 -19.92 -3.74 1.53
C VAL A 132 -19.05 -4.99 1.47
N LYS A 133 -19.60 -6.18 1.68
CA LYS A 133 -18.84 -7.45 1.56
C LYS A 133 -18.30 -7.66 0.14
N ILE A 134 -19.09 -7.33 -0.88
CA ILE A 134 -18.67 -7.40 -2.28
C ILE A 134 -17.52 -6.42 -2.55
N PHE A 135 -17.61 -5.20 -2.02
CA PHE A 135 -16.53 -4.21 -2.14
C PHE A 135 -15.22 -4.67 -1.46
N LEU A 136 -15.28 -5.44 -0.37
CA LEU A 136 -14.06 -5.96 0.27
C LEU A 136 -13.27 -6.93 -0.60
N VAL A 137 -13.91 -7.60 -1.56
CA VAL A 137 -13.25 -8.55 -2.47
C VAL A 137 -12.51 -7.83 -3.61
N LEU A 138 -12.91 -6.59 -3.93
CA LEU A 138 -12.38 -5.82 -5.05
C LEU A 138 -10.84 -5.65 -5.05
N PRO A 139 -10.17 -5.32 -3.93
CA PRO A 139 -8.71 -5.20 -3.91
C PRO A 139 -7.99 -6.48 -4.33
N TYR A 140 -8.53 -7.64 -3.95
CA TYR A 140 -7.93 -8.94 -4.30
C TYR A 140 -8.17 -9.32 -5.75
N LEU A 141 -9.30 -8.93 -6.34
CA LEU A 141 -9.51 -9.09 -7.78
C LEU A 141 -8.52 -8.24 -8.58
N VAL A 142 -8.31 -6.98 -8.16
CA VAL A 142 -7.31 -6.10 -8.77
C VAL A 142 -5.91 -6.67 -8.60
N PHE A 143 -5.57 -7.20 -7.42
CA PHE A 143 -4.31 -7.91 -7.19
C PHE A 143 -4.11 -9.04 -8.21
N LEU A 144 -5.10 -9.94 -8.33
CA LEU A 144 -5.03 -11.10 -9.21
C LEU A 144 -4.90 -10.69 -10.68
N ILE A 145 -5.67 -9.70 -11.15
CA ILE A 145 -5.61 -9.25 -12.55
C ILE A 145 -4.21 -8.72 -12.89
N PHE A 146 -3.66 -7.82 -12.08
CA PHE A 146 -2.34 -7.24 -12.34
C PHE A 146 -1.23 -8.27 -12.14
N ALA A 147 -1.33 -9.14 -11.14
CA ALA A 147 -0.34 -10.19 -10.89
C ALA A 147 -0.33 -11.24 -12.00
N LEU A 148 -1.49 -11.70 -12.47
CA LEU A 148 -1.60 -12.63 -13.58
C LEU A 148 -1.07 -12.02 -14.87
N THR A 149 -1.41 -10.76 -15.16
CA THR A 149 -0.91 -10.05 -16.35
C THR A 149 0.61 -9.95 -16.32
N ALA A 150 1.18 -9.56 -15.18
CA ALA A 150 2.63 -9.48 -14.99
C ALA A 150 3.31 -10.87 -15.08
N GLY A 151 2.69 -11.91 -14.50
CA GLY A 151 3.17 -13.28 -14.55
C GLY A 151 3.18 -13.84 -15.97
N ILE A 152 2.08 -13.68 -16.72
CA ILE A 152 1.97 -14.10 -18.12
C ILE A 152 3.04 -13.41 -18.97
N LEU A 153 3.16 -12.08 -18.86
CA LEU A 153 4.21 -11.34 -19.58
C LEU A 153 5.62 -11.79 -19.20
N GLY A 154 5.85 -12.10 -17.92
CA GLY A 154 7.13 -12.63 -17.44
C GLY A 154 7.44 -14.04 -17.95
N THR A 155 6.44 -14.90 -18.12
CA THR A 155 6.62 -16.24 -18.72
C THR A 155 6.86 -16.20 -20.22
N LEU A 156 6.24 -15.24 -20.93
CA LEU A 156 6.42 -15.07 -22.38
C LEU A 156 7.77 -14.43 -22.72
N HIS A 157 8.29 -13.58 -21.84
CA HIS A 157 9.53 -12.84 -22.02
C HIS A 157 10.44 -12.92 -20.79
N PRO A 158 10.97 -14.12 -20.45
CA PRO A 158 11.83 -14.28 -19.27
C PRO A 158 13.11 -13.45 -19.35
N GLU A 159 13.59 -13.12 -20.55
CA GLU A 159 14.75 -12.25 -20.77
C GLU A 159 14.55 -10.81 -20.27
N ARG A 160 13.30 -10.40 -20.03
CA ARG A 160 12.96 -9.06 -19.55
C ARG A 160 12.87 -8.95 -18.04
N ILE A 161 13.09 -10.04 -17.31
CA ILE A 161 13.11 -10.04 -15.85
C ILE A 161 14.56 -9.92 -15.38
N TYR A 162 14.83 -8.88 -14.60
CA TYR A 162 16.14 -8.68 -14.00
C TYR A 162 16.03 -8.19 -12.56
N ASN A 163 17.10 -8.39 -11.80
CA ASN A 163 17.26 -7.88 -10.44
C ASN A 163 18.37 -6.82 -10.42
N LEU A 164 18.11 -5.63 -10.97
CA LEU A 164 19.11 -4.54 -11.02
C LEU A 164 19.42 -3.98 -9.64
N ASN A 165 18.43 -3.97 -8.75
CA ASN A 165 18.55 -3.33 -7.44
C ASN A 165 19.04 -4.31 -6.34
N GLY A 166 19.20 -5.60 -6.66
CA GLY A 166 19.53 -6.65 -5.69
C GLY A 166 18.45 -6.90 -4.62
N LEU A 167 17.29 -6.25 -4.72
CA LEU A 167 16.21 -6.22 -3.74
C LEU A 167 14.98 -7.01 -4.20
N TYR A 168 14.58 -6.77 -5.44
CA TYR A 168 13.40 -7.36 -6.03
C TYR A 168 13.59 -7.48 -7.54
N CYS A 169 12.91 -8.47 -8.11
CA CYS A 169 12.86 -8.64 -9.54
C CYS A 169 11.85 -7.69 -10.17
N SER A 170 12.24 -7.09 -11.29
CA SER A 170 11.41 -6.16 -12.06
C SER A 170 11.28 -6.64 -13.50
N LEU A 171 10.10 -6.42 -14.08
CA LEU A 171 9.80 -6.76 -15.46
C LEU A 171 9.99 -5.53 -16.34
N HIS A 172 10.95 -5.58 -17.26
CA HIS A 172 11.15 -4.54 -18.26
C HIS A 172 10.17 -4.68 -19.42
N SER A 173 8.90 -4.40 -19.15
CA SER A 173 7.89 -4.22 -20.19
C SER A 173 7.59 -2.73 -20.31
N ALA A 174 8.08 -2.09 -21.38
CA ALA A 174 8.05 -0.64 -21.54
C ALA A 174 6.64 -0.03 -21.42
N ASN A 175 5.59 -0.79 -21.74
CA ASN A 175 4.20 -0.29 -21.64
C ASN A 175 3.56 -0.62 -20.28
N PHE A 176 3.61 -1.87 -19.83
CA PHE A 176 2.88 -2.32 -18.66
C PHE A 176 3.51 -1.81 -17.35
N SER A 177 4.82 -2.03 -17.16
CA SER A 177 5.52 -1.62 -15.94
C SER A 177 5.67 -0.10 -15.80
N ARG A 178 5.85 0.61 -16.93
CA ARG A 178 6.13 2.05 -16.95
C ARG A 178 4.89 2.93 -16.97
N TYR A 179 3.82 2.49 -17.64
CA TYR A 179 2.63 3.32 -17.84
C TYR A 179 1.39 2.72 -17.18
N VAL A 180 1.05 1.45 -17.43
CA VAL A 180 -0.25 0.88 -16.99
C VAL A 180 -0.37 0.83 -15.48
N VAL A 181 0.58 0.20 -14.79
CA VAL A 181 0.54 0.05 -13.32
C VAL A 181 0.61 1.43 -12.62
N PRO A 182 1.57 2.32 -12.95
CA PRO A 182 1.64 3.63 -12.31
C PRO A 182 0.44 4.52 -12.62
N ALA A 183 -0.08 4.54 -13.85
CA ALA A 183 -1.24 5.35 -14.20
C ALA A 183 -2.50 4.93 -13.42
N PHE A 184 -2.72 3.62 -13.26
CA PHE A 184 -3.81 3.11 -12.44
C PHE A 184 -3.65 3.55 -10.98
N CYS A 185 -2.48 3.31 -10.38
CA CYS A 185 -2.20 3.70 -9.00
C CYS A 185 -2.38 5.21 -8.78
N VAL A 186 -1.82 6.05 -9.65
CA VAL A 186 -1.94 7.52 -9.57
C VAL A 186 -3.39 7.95 -9.67
N THR A 187 -4.20 7.34 -10.55
CA THR A 187 -5.62 7.67 -10.68
C THR A 187 -6.38 7.37 -9.38
N VAL A 188 -6.21 6.15 -8.84
CA VAL A 188 -6.87 5.73 -7.60
C VAL A 188 -6.41 6.55 -6.41
N MET A 189 -5.10 6.81 -6.28
CA MET A 189 -4.57 7.65 -5.22
C MET A 189 -5.07 9.09 -5.34
N SER A 190 -5.14 9.66 -6.54
CA SER A 190 -5.69 11.01 -6.74
C SER A 190 -7.16 11.10 -6.30
N MET A 191 -7.96 10.08 -6.59
CA MET A 191 -9.34 10.00 -6.09
C MET A 191 -9.39 9.93 -4.55
N MET A 192 -8.49 9.15 -3.96
CA MET A 192 -8.35 9.04 -2.51
C MET A 192 -8.02 10.40 -1.88
N VAL A 193 -7.01 11.12 -2.41
CA VAL A 193 -6.61 12.47 -1.94
C VAL A 193 -7.78 13.45 -2.01
N VAL A 194 -8.51 13.46 -3.12
CA VAL A 194 -9.66 14.37 -3.30
C VAL A 194 -10.73 14.09 -2.25
N LEU A 195 -11.09 12.82 -2.04
CA LEU A 195 -12.08 12.44 -1.03
C LEU A 195 -11.62 12.80 0.39
N GLU A 196 -10.36 12.58 0.70
CA GLU A 196 -9.77 12.98 1.98
C GLU A 196 -9.80 14.49 2.18
N ALA A 197 -9.40 15.29 1.19
CA ALA A 197 -9.48 16.74 1.27
C ALA A 197 -10.92 17.21 1.56
N ILE A 198 -11.92 16.60 0.91
CA ILE A 198 -13.33 16.94 1.15
C ILE A 198 -13.76 16.49 2.56
N LEU A 199 -13.34 15.31 3.03
CA LEU A 199 -13.57 14.84 4.41
C LEU A 199 -13.03 15.83 5.43
N VAL A 200 -11.79 16.29 5.23
CA VAL A 200 -11.11 17.23 6.11
C VAL A 200 -11.82 18.57 6.15
N VAL A 201 -12.18 19.12 4.98
CA VAL A 201 -12.92 20.39 4.91
C VAL A 201 -14.29 20.25 5.59
N ARG A 202 -15.02 19.16 5.35
CA ARG A 202 -16.31 18.90 6.02
C ARG A 202 -16.14 18.75 7.52
N TYR A 203 -15.12 18.03 7.96
CA TYR A 203 -14.80 17.85 9.38
C TYR A 203 -14.50 19.20 10.04
N TYR A 204 -13.64 20.03 9.45
CA TYR A 204 -13.34 21.37 9.99
C TYR A 204 -14.55 22.30 9.98
N ARG A 205 -15.39 22.27 8.94
CA ARG A 205 -16.62 23.08 8.89
C ARG A 205 -17.62 22.63 9.96
N MET A 206 -17.83 21.32 10.10
CA MET A 206 -18.68 20.76 11.14
C MET A 206 -18.13 21.07 12.54
N TRP A 207 -16.83 20.95 12.73
CA TRP A 207 -16.16 21.32 13.98
C TRP A 207 -16.32 22.79 14.31
N ALA A 208 -16.10 23.71 13.36
CA ALA A 208 -16.30 25.14 13.57
C ALA A 208 -17.75 25.49 13.91
N HIS A 209 -18.72 24.80 13.31
CA HIS A 209 -20.14 24.97 13.63
C HIS A 209 -20.49 24.39 15.01
N THR A 210 -20.10 23.15 15.31
CA THR A 210 -20.37 22.49 16.59
C THR A 210 -19.63 23.15 17.75
N SER A 211 -18.39 23.61 17.58
CA SER A 211 -17.63 24.29 18.64
C SER A 211 -18.26 25.60 19.07
N ARG A 212 -19.05 26.23 18.19
CA ARG A 212 -19.84 27.42 18.52
C ARG A 212 -21.13 27.09 19.29
N VAL A 213 -21.66 25.87 19.17
CA VAL A 213 -22.99 25.50 19.68
C VAL A 213 -22.91 24.57 20.90
N PHE A 214 -21.89 23.70 21.02
CA PHE A 214 -21.70 22.76 22.14
C PHE A 214 -20.21 22.53 22.47
N PRO A 215 -19.61 23.30 23.41
CA PRO A 215 -18.19 23.22 23.75
C PRO A 215 -17.75 21.96 24.52
N LEU A 216 -18.69 21.09 24.93
CA LEU A 216 -18.43 19.93 25.81
C LEU A 216 -18.44 18.56 25.09
N ALA A 217 -18.63 18.54 23.76
CA ALA A 217 -18.68 17.29 23.01
C ALA A 217 -17.27 16.69 22.78
N SER A 218 -16.78 15.94 23.76
CA SER A 218 -15.60 15.07 23.61
C SER A 218 -15.86 14.02 22.52
N ARG A 219 -15.15 14.07 21.38
CA ARG A 219 -15.19 12.99 20.39
C ARG A 219 -13.85 12.57 19.80
N ARG A 220 -13.68 11.24 19.82
CA ARG A 220 -12.55 10.40 19.39
C ARG A 220 -12.48 10.21 17.87
N THR A 221 -12.13 11.23 17.10
CA THR A 221 -11.65 10.99 15.73
C THR A 221 -10.15 11.24 15.72
N SER A 222 -9.38 10.16 15.56
CA SER A 222 -7.93 10.19 15.72
C SER A 222 -7.28 11.00 14.57
N PRO A 223 -6.73 12.19 14.85
CA PRO A 223 -6.07 13.03 13.83
C PRO A 223 -4.80 12.38 13.27
N SER A 224 -4.31 11.31 13.91
CA SER A 224 -3.12 10.57 13.50
C SER A 224 -3.25 9.92 12.13
N LEU A 225 -4.44 9.43 11.75
CA LEU A 225 -4.64 8.76 10.46
C LEU A 225 -4.60 9.78 9.32
N LEU A 226 -5.20 10.94 9.54
CA LEU A 226 -5.27 12.05 8.60
C LEU A 226 -3.89 12.66 8.32
N LEU A 227 -3.10 12.87 9.38
CA LEU A 227 -1.73 13.36 9.27
C LEU A 227 -0.84 12.38 8.48
N ARG A 228 -1.04 11.07 8.70
CA ARG A 228 -0.23 10.03 8.08
C ARG A 228 -0.48 9.92 6.58
N VAL A 229 -1.70 10.14 6.11
CA VAL A 229 -2.00 10.13 4.67
C VAL A 229 -1.54 11.42 3.98
N LEU A 230 -1.76 12.59 4.59
CA LEU A 230 -1.23 13.85 4.06
C LEU A 230 0.30 13.83 3.89
N LEU A 231 1.02 13.26 4.87
CA LEU A 231 2.47 13.08 4.77
C LEU A 231 2.86 12.12 3.63
N PHE A 232 2.09 11.06 3.42
CA PHE A 232 2.33 10.08 2.38
C PHE A 232 2.06 10.64 0.96
N ASP A 233 1.06 11.52 0.83
CA ASP A 233 0.75 12.22 -0.43
C ASP A 233 1.80 13.24 -0.80
N VAL A 234 2.23 14.08 0.16
CA VAL A 234 3.32 15.05 -0.06
C VAL A 234 4.59 14.31 -0.46
N TYR A 235 4.92 13.21 0.22
CA TYR A 235 6.07 12.37 -0.13
C TYR A 235 5.95 11.81 -1.56
N SER A 236 4.79 11.26 -1.92
CA SER A 236 4.53 10.70 -3.26
C SER A 236 4.69 11.77 -4.35
N PHE A 237 4.15 12.98 -4.13
CA PHE A 237 4.28 14.10 -5.07
C PHE A 237 5.74 14.55 -5.27
N VAL A 238 6.52 14.59 -4.19
CA VAL A 238 7.95 14.95 -4.26
C VAL A 238 8.73 13.90 -5.04
N VAL A 239 8.49 12.61 -4.78
CA VAL A 239 9.13 11.50 -5.52
C VAL A 239 8.75 11.56 -7.01
N PHE A 240 7.48 11.81 -7.35
CA PHE A 240 7.05 11.92 -8.74
C PHE A 240 7.69 13.11 -9.48
N ARG A 241 7.86 14.26 -8.82
CA ARG A 241 8.62 15.39 -9.41
C ARG A 241 10.08 15.02 -9.66
N SER A 242 10.71 14.31 -8.74
CA SER A 242 12.10 13.86 -8.87
C SER A 242 12.29 12.88 -10.03
N VAL A 243 11.33 11.97 -10.25
CA VAL A 243 11.39 11.00 -11.35
C VAL A 243 11.22 11.64 -12.73
N ARG A 244 10.50 12.78 -12.83
CA ARG A 244 10.36 13.50 -14.11
C ARG A 244 11.60 14.32 -14.48
N THR A 245 12.52 14.55 -13.55
CA THR A 245 13.71 15.38 -13.74
C THR A 245 14.99 14.59 -14.03
N THR A 246 14.90 13.26 -14.13
CA THR A 246 15.99 12.36 -14.52
C THR A 246 15.63 11.64 -15.82
#